data_AF-A0A1M6UEH9-F1
#
_entry.id   AF-A0A1M6UEH9-F1
#
_cell.length_a   1.000
_cell.length_b   1.000
_cell.length_c   1.000
_cell.angle_alpha   90.00
_cell.angle_beta   90.00
_cell.angle_gamma   90.00
#
_symmetry.space_group_name_H-M   'P 1'
#
loop_
_entity.id
_entity.type
_entity.pdbx_description
1 polymer ?
#
loop_
_entity_poly.entity_id
_entity_poly.type
_entity_poly.pdbx_seq_one_letter_code
_entity_poly.pdbx_strand_id
1 'polypeptide(L)' 'MKQPKLVPLTLSVPEEIRSELRTMAAKKNLDHPDKVTSAAEIAREIILSYLKEQ' A
#
# COMPACT_ATOMS: atom_id res chain seq x y z
N MET A 1 22.95 11.74 -2.79
CA MET A 1 22.69 10.44 -2.14
C MET A 1 21.88 9.58 -3.11
N LYS A 2 22.26 8.33 -3.35
CA LYS A 2 21.49 7.44 -4.24
C LYS A 2 20.18 7.07 -3.54
N GLN A 3 19.05 7.23 -4.20
CA GLN A 3 17.77 6.73 -3.69
C GLN A 3 17.86 5.21 -3.54
N PRO A 4 17.32 4.63 -2.44
CA PRO A 4 17.34 3.19 -2.25
C PRO A 4 16.59 2.52 -3.40
N LYS A 5 17.21 1.48 -3.97
CA LYS A 5 16.62 0.73 -5.08
C LYS A 5 15.40 -0.03 -4.56
N LEU A 6 14.23 0.26 -5.12
CA LEU A 6 13.01 -0.51 -4.84
C LEU A 6 13.06 -1.85 -5.57
N VAL A 7 12.64 -2.91 -4.89
CA VAL A 7 12.48 -4.26 -5.46
C VAL A 7 11.04 -4.73 -5.23
N PRO A 8 10.43 -5.44 -6.18
CA PRO A 8 9.07 -5.94 -6.03
C PRO A 8 9.01 -7.04 -4.95
N LEU A 9 7.96 -7.00 -4.14
CA LEU A 9 7.64 -8.04 -3.16
C LEU A 9 6.27 -8.62 -3.52
N THR A 10 6.22 -9.92 -3.85
CA THR A 10 4.97 -10.61 -4.14
C THR A 10 4.42 -11.20 -2.85
N LEU A 11 3.16 -10.91 -2.52
CA LEU A 11 2.53 -11.36 -1.28
C LEU A 11 1.22 -12.08 -1.59
N SER A 12 0.97 -13.16 -0.85
CA SER A 12 -0.34 -13.80 -0.78
C SER A 12 -1.00 -13.41 0.54
N VAL A 13 -2.26 -12.98 0.47
CA VAL A 13 -3.06 -12.58 1.64
C VAL A 13 -4.46 -13.17 1.51
N PRO A 14 -5.20 -13.33 2.63
CA PRO A 14 -6.62 -13.69 2.58
C PRO A 14 -7.42 -12.72 1.70
N GLU A 15 -8.52 -13.20 1.12
CA GLU A 15 -9.35 -12.41 0.22
C GLU A 15 -9.97 -11.20 0.90
N GLU A 16 -10.33 -11.33 2.16
CA GLU A 16 -10.91 -10.29 3.00
C GLU A 16 -9.92 -9.14 3.14
N ILE A 17 -8.65 -9.46 3.42
CA ILE A 17 -7.56 -8.48 3.54
C ILE A 17 -7.33 -7.79 2.20
N ARG A 18 -7.31 -8.53 1.09
CA ARG A 18 -7.20 -7.93 -0.26
C ARG A 18 -8.34 -6.93 -0.52
N SER A 19 -9.55 -7.27 -0.12
CA SER A 19 -10.74 -6.45 -0.30
C SER A 19 -10.71 -5.19 0.57
N GLU A 20 -10.23 -5.31 1.80
CA GLU A 20 -10.01 -4.19 2.72
C GLU A 20 -8.98 -3.21 2.15
N LEU A 21 -7.82 -3.71 1.70
CA LEU A 21 -6.77 -2.89 1.07
C LEU A 21 -7.30 -2.13 -0.16
N ARG A 22 -8.15 -2.77 -0.98
CA ARG A 22 -8.80 -2.12 -2.13
C ARG A 22 -9.78 -1.03 -1.70
N THR A 23 -10.53 -1.27 -0.62
CA THR A 23 -11.47 -0.29 -0.07
C THR A 23 -10.72 0.93 0.46
N MET A 24 -9.61 0.74 1.16
CA MET A 24 -8.74 1.83 1.64
C MET A 24 -8.16 2.63 0.48
N ALA A 25 -7.67 1.96 -0.56
CA ALA A 25 -7.16 2.61 -1.77
C ALA A 25 -8.24 3.44 -2.46
N ALA A 26 -9.46 2.89 -2.61
CA ALA A 26 -10.59 3.60 -3.19
C ALA A 26 -10.96 4.87 -2.38
N LYS A 27 -10.99 4.78 -1.04
CA LYS A 27 -11.23 5.94 -0.17
C LYS A 27 -10.18 7.03 -0.39
N LYS A 28 -8.89 6.68 -0.40
CA LYS A 28 -7.81 7.66 -0.66
C LYS A 28 -7.94 8.34 -2.03
N ASN A 29 -8.38 7.59 -3.05
CA ASN A 29 -8.56 8.15 -4.40
C ASN A 29 -9.77 9.09 -4.48
N LEU A 30 -10.80 8.87 -3.66
CA LEU A 30 -11.93 9.80 -3.56
C LEU A 30 -11.50 11.11 -2.88
N ASP A 31 -10.69 11.02 -1.83
CA ASP A 31 -10.20 12.18 -1.09
C ASP A 31 -9.13 12.98 -1.88
N HIS A 32 -8.37 12.30 -2.74
CA HIS A 32 -7.31 12.86 -3.58
C HIS A 32 -7.44 12.40 -5.03
N PRO A 33 -8.38 12.98 -5.81
CA PRO A 33 -8.70 12.51 -7.16
C PRO A 33 -7.53 12.62 -8.15
N ASP A 34 -6.54 13.48 -7.88
CA ASP A 34 -5.34 13.65 -8.71
C ASP A 34 -4.32 12.51 -8.54
N LYS A 35 -4.56 11.58 -7.60
CA LYS A 35 -3.66 10.46 -7.32
C LYS A 35 -4.42 9.14 -7.39
N VAL A 36 -3.80 8.15 -8.04
CA VAL A 36 -4.30 6.77 -8.09
C VAL A 36 -3.45 5.92 -7.14
N THR A 37 -3.98 5.66 -5.96
CA THR A 37 -3.44 4.70 -4.99
C THR A 37 -4.03 3.32 -5.27
N SER A 38 -3.17 2.31 -5.16
CA SER A 38 -3.52 0.89 -5.35
C SER A 38 -3.51 0.11 -4.03
N ALA A 39 -4.11 -1.07 -4.01
CA ALA A 39 -4.04 -1.96 -2.86
C ALA A 39 -2.59 -2.34 -2.48
N ALA A 40 -1.71 -2.50 -3.47
CA ALA A 40 -0.28 -2.78 -3.24
C ALA A 40 0.44 -1.59 -2.59
N GLU A 41 0.05 -0.37 -2.94
CA GLU A 41 0.58 0.85 -2.33
C GLU A 41 0.15 0.98 -0.87
N ILE A 42 -1.13 0.74 -0.57
CA ILE A 42 -1.63 0.68 0.82
C ILE A 42 -0.87 -0.40 1.61
N ALA A 43 -0.74 -1.61 1.07
CA ALA A 43 -0.02 -2.69 1.73
C ALA A 43 1.44 -2.31 2.03
N ARG A 44 2.11 -1.68 1.07
CA ARG A 44 3.48 -1.16 1.25
C ARG A 44 3.56 -0.12 2.37
N GLU A 45 2.62 0.82 2.42
CA GLU A 45 2.58 1.83 3.48
C GLU A 45 2.46 1.18 4.86
N ILE A 46 1.53 0.24 5.02
CA ILE A 46 1.31 -0.47 6.30
C ILE A 46 2.59 -1.23 6.72
N ILE A 47 3.19 -1.99 5.80
CA ILE A 47 4.42 -2.75 6.08
C ILE A 47 5.56 -1.82 6.51
N LEU A 48 5.76 -0.71 5.78
CA LEU A 48 6.82 0.24 6.09
C LEU A 48 6.58 1.00 7.39
N SER A 49 5.34 1.36 7.70
CA SER A 49 4.99 2.00 8.98
C SER A 49 5.28 1.05 10.14
N TYR A 50 4.82 -0.19 10.06
CA TYR A 50 5.06 -1.19 11.10
C TYR A 50 6.57 -1.45 11.33
N LEU A 51 7.37 -1.51 10.26
CA LEU A 51 8.82 -1.73 10.37
C LEU A 51 9.60 -0.51 10.87
N LYS A 52 9.05 0.71 10.77
CA LYS A 52 9.67 1.94 11.28
C LYS A 52 9.32 2.24 12.73
N GLU A 53 8.23 1.67 13.23
CA GLU A 53 7.76 1.81 14.60
C GLU A 53 8.42 0.81 15.57
N GLN A 54 9.30 -0.06 15.07
CA GLN A 54 10.20 -0.91 15.86
C GLN A 54 11.60 -0.30 15.96
#